data_AF-U1PTK0-F1
#
_entry.id   AF-U1PTK0-F1
#
_cell.length_a   1.000
_cell.length_b   1.000
_cell.length_c   1.000
_cell.angle_alpha   90.00
_cell.angle_beta   90.00
_cell.angle_gamma   90.00
#
_symmetry.space_group_name_H-M   'P 1'
#
loop_
_entity.id
_entity.type
_entity.pdbx_description
1 polymer ?
#
loop_
_entity_poly.entity_id
_entity_poly.type
_entity_poly.pdbx_seq_one_letter_code
_entity_poly.pdbx_strand_id
1 'polypeptide(L)'
;MSVREYWWTQLQSTLPSSLTDLRERHLLLFIIGLFAGVLLIEQLGVELSLLRPVIIVPILTFLPGLFIIRILDVERIDLTYTVLYSLGVSLMMWMLGGFVLNAFLPLVGVDRVFSVSVLGMAATIGLSGLFMLDRRYVDSSPLPLGLLSQMWNPWSLGLCILPFAAVLGARTVTRFGNNVPILAVLVIIAGIVVAGYAGLIPRRYLPLAIFVVAAALLLHNSVLNHVLAWDASKEKRLAQLVITNGVWDPTVGGKWMKNAMLRIVLLHPIYALLSDIPLTWEFKTVSPLLFAFAPVAAFKCYQVVVNRRLAFLSAFLPMSMFAFFTVLSVNSRTSGALLFLMLAGLTVTDSVIEYRNQRILFTLFLFGMIISHYAVSYIVLIASG
;
A
#
# COMPACT_ATOMS: atom_id res chain seq x y z
N MET A 1 10.27 30.93 -6.47
CA MET A 1 11.31 29.89 -6.48
C MET A 1 12.42 30.41 -5.57
N SER A 2 12.68 29.76 -4.45
CA SER A 2 13.69 30.26 -3.50
C SER A 2 15.09 30.11 -4.09
N VAL A 3 16.02 31.00 -3.73
CA VAL A 3 17.43 30.93 -4.19
C VAL A 3 18.03 29.55 -3.91
N ARG A 4 17.62 28.90 -2.80
CA ARG A 4 18.02 27.53 -2.45
C ARG A 4 17.46 26.45 -3.39
N GLU A 5 16.21 26.59 -3.83
CA GLU A 5 15.61 25.71 -4.84
C GLU A 5 16.30 25.88 -6.21
N TYR A 6 16.71 27.10 -6.57
CA TYR A 6 17.46 27.39 -7.80
C TYR A 6 18.84 26.73 -7.79
N TRP A 7 19.61 26.87 -6.71
CA TRP A 7 20.93 26.23 -6.59
C TRP A 7 20.85 24.71 -6.49
N TRP A 8 19.83 24.16 -5.80
CA TRP A 8 19.65 22.71 -5.71
C TRP A 8 19.24 22.08 -7.04
N THR A 9 18.39 22.76 -7.82
CA THR A 9 18.04 22.33 -9.18
C THR A 9 19.21 22.48 -10.15
N GLN A 10 20.03 23.55 -10.03
CA GLN A 10 21.28 23.70 -10.78
C GLN A 10 22.34 22.63 -10.45
N LEU A 11 22.47 22.25 -9.17
CA LEU A 11 23.38 21.18 -8.73
C LEU A 11 22.94 19.80 -9.24
N GLN A 12 21.63 19.53 -9.31
CA GLN A 12 21.12 18.31 -9.92
C GLN A 12 21.28 18.30 -11.45
N SER A 13 21.20 19.46 -12.13
CA SER A 13 21.45 19.55 -13.58
C SER A 13 22.94 19.53 -13.97
N THR A 14 23.86 19.70 -13.01
CA THR A 14 25.31 19.75 -13.24
C THR A 14 26.04 18.47 -12.83
N LEU A 15 25.37 17.56 -12.12
CA LEU A 15 25.89 16.22 -11.87
C LEU A 15 25.84 15.40 -13.17
N PRO A 16 26.95 14.79 -13.62
CA PRO A 16 26.92 13.84 -14.71
C PRO A 16 25.86 12.75 -14.42
N SER A 17 25.04 12.42 -15.42
CA SER A 17 23.97 11.41 -15.30
C SER A 17 24.45 10.06 -14.78
N SER A 18 25.74 9.74 -14.98
CA SER A 18 26.41 8.56 -14.45
C SER A 18 26.54 8.54 -12.93
N LEU A 19 26.76 9.69 -12.28
CA LEU A 19 26.90 9.79 -10.82
C LEU A 19 25.56 9.70 -10.10
N THR A 20 24.49 10.25 -10.70
CA THR A 20 23.14 10.10 -10.17
C THR A 20 22.72 8.64 -10.23
N ASP A 21 22.89 7.96 -11.37
CA ASP A 21 22.55 6.55 -11.56
C ASP A 21 23.33 5.65 -10.56
N LEU A 22 24.64 5.86 -10.38
CA LEU A 22 25.44 5.11 -9.39
C LEU A 22 24.90 5.25 -7.96
N ARG A 23 24.55 6.47 -7.53
CA ARG A 23 24.01 6.70 -6.19
C ARG A 23 22.70 5.97 -5.96
N GLU A 24 21.83 5.95 -6.97
CA GLU A 24 20.54 5.28 -6.90
C GLU A 24 20.67 3.76 -6.84
N ARG A 25 21.59 3.20 -7.62
CA ARG A 25 21.92 1.76 -7.56
C ARG A 25 22.36 1.35 -6.17
N HIS A 26 23.28 2.12 -5.57
CA HIS A 26 23.74 1.83 -4.20
C HIS A 26 22.61 1.97 -3.18
N LEU A 27 21.71 2.94 -3.35
CA LEU A 27 20.55 3.10 -2.48
C LEU A 27 19.59 1.90 -2.58
N LEU A 28 19.26 1.44 -3.79
CA LEU A 28 18.38 0.27 -3.98
C LEU A 28 18.99 -1.00 -3.42
N LEU A 29 20.28 -1.24 -3.67
CA LEU A 29 21.03 -2.36 -3.08
C LEU A 29 21.07 -2.25 -1.55
N PHE A 30 21.26 -1.04 -1.02
CA PHE A 30 21.19 -0.80 0.41
C PHE A 30 19.79 -1.10 0.96
N ILE A 31 18.70 -0.73 0.28
CA ILE A 31 17.34 -1.03 0.72
C ILE A 31 17.07 -2.54 0.71
N ILE A 32 17.51 -3.27 -0.32
CA ILE A 32 17.38 -4.73 -0.40
C ILE A 32 18.24 -5.40 0.70
N GLY A 33 19.47 -4.92 0.90
CA GLY A 33 20.35 -5.37 1.97
C GLY A 33 19.79 -5.06 3.36
N LEU A 34 19.15 -3.91 3.54
CA LEU A 34 18.47 -3.52 4.78
C LEU A 34 17.28 -4.44 5.04
N PHE A 35 16.47 -4.75 4.03
CA PHE A 35 15.39 -5.72 4.12
C PHE A 35 15.90 -7.08 4.61
N ALA A 36 16.91 -7.63 3.94
CA ALA A 36 17.50 -8.92 4.31
C ALA A 36 18.15 -8.87 5.71
N GLY A 37 18.87 -7.79 6.01
CA GLY A 37 19.55 -7.58 7.28
C GLY A 37 18.59 -7.52 8.46
N VAL A 38 17.48 -6.78 8.34
CA VAL A 38 16.43 -6.71 9.38
C VAL A 38 15.84 -8.10 9.66
N LEU A 39 15.62 -8.91 8.61
CA LEU A 39 15.11 -10.28 8.78
C LEU A 39 16.14 -11.24 9.41
N LEU A 40 17.43 -11.04 9.14
CA LEU A 40 18.52 -11.88 9.68
C LEU A 40 18.85 -11.54 11.14
N ILE A 41 18.87 -10.25 11.51
CA ILE A 41 19.20 -9.79 12.86
C ILE A 41 18.29 -10.41 13.92
N GLU A 42 17.01 -10.62 13.60
CA GLU A 42 16.06 -11.22 14.52
C GLU A 42 16.26 -12.73 14.67
N GLN A 43 16.77 -13.42 13.63
CA GLN A 43 17.19 -14.82 13.77
C GLN A 43 18.37 -14.97 14.74
N LEU A 44 19.11 -13.88 14.99
CA LEU A 44 20.16 -13.80 16.01
C LEU A 44 19.62 -13.45 17.41
N GLY A 45 18.30 -13.32 17.58
CA GLY A 45 17.63 -13.08 18.86
C GLY A 45 17.49 -11.61 19.25
N VAL A 46 17.73 -10.66 18.34
CA VAL A 46 17.55 -9.22 18.60
C VAL A 46 16.18 -8.78 18.13
N GLU A 47 15.30 -8.41 19.08
CA GLU A 47 13.95 -7.93 18.78
C GLU A 47 13.96 -6.50 18.22
N LEU A 48 13.45 -6.32 16.99
CA LEU A 48 13.32 -5.02 16.31
C LEU A 48 11.86 -4.54 16.24
N SER A 49 11.07 -4.84 17.27
CA SER A 49 9.60 -4.82 17.27
C SER A 49 8.92 -3.59 16.63
N LEU A 50 9.42 -2.37 16.85
CA LEU A 50 8.87 -1.16 16.22
C LEU A 50 9.55 -0.78 14.90
N LEU A 51 10.83 -1.12 14.74
CA LEU A 51 11.61 -0.72 13.57
C LEU A 51 11.31 -1.61 12.37
N ARG A 52 11.09 -2.91 12.59
CA ARG A 52 10.83 -3.90 11.55
C ARG A 52 9.56 -3.58 10.74
N PRO A 53 8.39 -3.31 11.33
CA PRO A 53 7.21 -2.86 10.59
C PRO A 53 7.45 -1.60 9.75
N VAL A 54 8.16 -0.61 10.29
CA VAL A 54 8.40 0.68 9.64
C VAL A 54 9.28 0.53 8.40
N ILE A 55 10.20 -0.43 8.39
CA ILE A 55 11.08 -0.72 7.25
C ILE A 55 10.40 -1.69 6.27
N ILE A 56 9.90 -2.81 6.77
CA ILE A 56 9.44 -3.92 5.94
C ILE A 56 8.12 -3.59 5.23
N VAL A 57 7.14 -2.98 5.91
CA VAL A 57 5.83 -2.69 5.30
C VAL A 57 5.97 -1.82 4.05
N PRO A 58 6.69 -0.67 4.07
CA PRO A 58 6.90 0.13 2.85
C PRO A 58 7.65 -0.63 1.74
N ILE A 59 8.67 -1.42 2.10
CA ILE A 59 9.43 -2.21 1.11
C ILE A 59 8.51 -3.23 0.42
N LEU A 60 7.76 -4.03 1.18
CA LEU A 60 6.81 -4.99 0.60
C LEU A 60 5.74 -4.29 -0.25
N THR A 61 5.30 -3.11 0.17
CA THR A 61 4.18 -2.40 -0.44
C THR A 61 4.55 -1.71 -1.75
N PHE A 62 5.78 -1.21 -1.90
CA PHE A 62 6.15 -0.39 -3.05
C PHE A 62 7.33 -0.94 -3.86
N LEU A 63 8.33 -1.53 -3.22
CA LEU A 63 9.59 -1.82 -3.92
C LEU A 63 9.45 -2.85 -5.05
N PRO A 64 8.78 -4.01 -4.88
CA PRO A 64 8.62 -4.98 -5.98
C PRO A 64 7.88 -4.37 -7.17
N GLY A 65 6.78 -3.67 -6.91
CA GLY A 65 5.96 -3.06 -7.94
C GLY A 65 6.66 -1.89 -8.62
N LEU A 66 7.52 -1.15 -7.91
CA LEU A 66 8.35 -0.10 -8.51
C LEU A 66 9.30 -0.69 -9.56
N PHE A 67 9.97 -1.81 -9.26
CA PHE A 67 10.80 -2.48 -10.26
C PHE A 67 9.99 -2.95 -11.46
N ILE A 68 8.82 -3.56 -11.22
CA ILE A 68 7.99 -4.08 -12.30
C ILE A 68 7.46 -2.95 -13.21
N ILE A 69 6.98 -1.84 -12.64
CA ILE A 69 6.48 -0.73 -13.48
C ILE A 69 7.60 -0.04 -14.26
N ARG A 70 8.83 -0.03 -13.75
CA ARG A 70 10.01 0.49 -14.48
C ARG A 70 10.40 -0.44 -15.62
N ILE A 71 10.44 -1.75 -15.37
CA ILE A 71 10.68 -2.76 -16.42
C ILE A 71 9.61 -2.67 -17.52
N LEU A 72 8.36 -2.37 -17.16
CA LEU A 72 7.26 -2.18 -18.11
C LEU A 72 7.22 -0.78 -18.75
N ASP A 73 8.13 0.14 -18.40
CA ASP A 73 8.12 1.53 -18.87
C ASP A 73 6.77 2.26 -18.63
N VAL A 74 6.20 2.05 -17.44
CA VAL A 74 4.95 2.70 -16.99
C VAL A 74 5.22 3.79 -15.95
N GLU A 75 6.48 4.09 -15.69
CA GLU A 75 6.86 5.15 -14.76
C GLU A 75 6.39 6.52 -15.24
N ARG A 76 5.99 7.37 -14.30
CA ARG A 76 5.39 8.67 -14.57
C ARG A 76 6.17 9.77 -13.90
N ILE A 77 6.18 10.94 -14.55
CA ILE A 77 6.66 12.19 -13.95
C ILE A 77 5.81 12.54 -12.71
N ASP A 78 4.51 12.25 -12.74
CA ASP A 78 3.64 12.40 -11.58
C ASP A 78 3.77 11.21 -10.63
N LEU A 79 4.46 11.45 -9.51
CA LEU A 79 4.69 10.50 -8.43
C LEU A 79 3.44 9.74 -7.99
N THR A 80 2.29 10.40 -8.01
CA THR A 80 1.06 9.79 -7.51
C THR A 80 0.71 8.54 -8.32
N TYR A 81 0.87 8.58 -9.64
CA TYR A 81 0.62 7.42 -10.50
C TYR A 81 1.65 6.32 -10.24
N THR A 82 2.93 6.69 -10.17
CA THR A 82 4.03 5.75 -9.86
C THR A 82 3.78 5.02 -8.55
N VAL A 83 3.41 5.74 -7.48
CA VAL A 83 3.08 5.17 -6.16
C VAL A 83 1.86 4.25 -6.22
N LEU A 84 0.78 4.66 -6.90
CA LEU A 84 -0.45 3.88 -6.98
C LEU A 84 -0.28 2.59 -7.79
N TYR A 85 0.43 2.64 -8.93
CA TYR A 85 0.73 1.44 -9.71
C TYR A 85 1.72 0.54 -9.00
N SER A 86 2.78 1.08 -8.41
CA SER A 86 3.75 0.35 -7.59
C SER A 86 3.06 -0.38 -6.44
N LEU A 87 2.13 0.27 -5.73
CA LEU A 87 1.29 -0.35 -4.71
C LEU A 87 0.54 -1.56 -5.27
N GLY A 88 -0.29 -1.34 -6.29
CA GLY A 88 -1.15 -2.39 -6.85
C GLY A 88 -0.37 -3.59 -7.34
N VAL A 89 0.72 -3.34 -8.08
CA VAL A 89 1.57 -4.39 -8.65
C VAL A 89 2.30 -5.17 -7.55
N SER A 90 2.79 -4.51 -6.49
CA SER A 90 3.41 -5.19 -5.35
C SER A 90 2.43 -6.11 -4.64
N LEU A 91 1.21 -5.63 -4.36
CA LEU A 91 0.18 -6.45 -3.70
C LEU A 91 -0.17 -7.68 -4.54
N MET A 92 -0.26 -7.52 -5.87
CA MET A 92 -0.46 -8.65 -6.78
C MET A 92 0.71 -9.62 -6.77
N MET A 93 1.95 -9.11 -6.80
CA MET A 93 3.15 -9.94 -6.75
C MET A 93 3.16 -10.81 -5.48
N TRP A 94 2.80 -10.27 -4.32
CA TRP A 94 2.74 -11.06 -3.08
C TRP A 94 1.60 -12.07 -3.05
N MET A 95 0.41 -11.71 -3.57
CA MET A 95 -0.71 -12.66 -3.62
C MET A 95 -0.43 -13.82 -4.59
N LEU A 96 0.08 -13.53 -5.79
CA LEU A 96 0.39 -14.55 -6.79
C LEU A 96 1.65 -15.33 -6.44
N GLY A 97 2.69 -14.64 -5.97
CA GLY A 97 3.94 -15.26 -5.50
C GLY A 97 3.70 -16.17 -4.32
N GLY A 98 2.93 -15.73 -3.32
CA GLY A 98 2.53 -16.57 -2.18
C GLY A 98 1.76 -17.81 -2.63
N PHE A 99 0.90 -17.70 -3.64
CA PHE A 99 0.15 -18.82 -4.19
C PHE A 99 1.06 -19.83 -4.87
N VAL A 100 1.98 -19.36 -5.71
CA VAL A 100 3.00 -20.19 -6.38
C VAL A 100 3.89 -20.88 -5.34
N LEU A 101 4.42 -20.14 -4.35
CA LEU A 101 5.24 -20.73 -3.30
C LEU A 101 4.47 -21.82 -2.54
N ASN A 102 3.22 -21.55 -2.18
CA ASN A 102 2.38 -22.52 -1.47
C ASN A 102 2.08 -23.77 -2.30
N ALA A 103 1.91 -23.63 -3.62
CA ALA A 103 1.58 -24.75 -4.49
C ALA A 103 2.80 -25.65 -4.78
N PHE A 104 3.99 -25.06 -4.96
CA PHE A 104 5.15 -25.79 -5.48
C PHE A 104 6.21 -26.14 -4.43
N LEU A 105 6.42 -25.32 -3.40
CA LEU A 105 7.46 -25.60 -2.40
C LEU A 105 7.21 -26.88 -1.57
N PRO A 106 5.97 -27.24 -1.20
CA PRO A 106 5.71 -28.52 -0.54
C PRO A 106 6.07 -29.73 -1.42
N LEU A 107 5.98 -29.61 -2.74
CA LEU A 107 6.31 -30.70 -3.69
C LEU A 107 7.81 -31.03 -3.69
N VAL A 108 8.66 -30.10 -3.25
CA VAL A 108 10.12 -30.29 -3.11
C VAL A 108 10.55 -30.49 -1.64
N GLY A 109 9.60 -30.76 -0.74
CA GLY A 109 9.86 -31.10 0.66
C GLY A 109 9.93 -29.91 1.62
N VAL A 110 9.47 -28.72 1.23
CA VAL A 110 9.36 -27.56 2.14
C VAL A 110 7.97 -27.53 2.76
N ASP A 111 7.83 -28.12 3.95
CA ASP A 111 6.53 -28.30 4.61
C ASP A 111 5.96 -27.02 5.25
N ARG A 112 6.81 -26.01 5.54
CA ARG A 112 6.40 -24.73 6.16
C ARG A 112 6.78 -23.52 5.31
N VAL A 113 6.03 -23.34 4.22
CA VAL A 113 6.16 -22.23 3.28
C VAL A 113 5.97 -20.87 3.95
N PHE A 114 4.93 -20.73 4.77
CA PHE A 114 4.60 -19.52 5.52
C PHE A 114 5.39 -19.43 6.82
N SER A 115 6.71 -19.29 6.67
CA SER A 115 7.65 -19.00 7.75
C SER A 115 8.49 -17.78 7.37
N VAL A 116 9.03 -17.08 8.38
CA VAL A 116 9.85 -15.88 8.15
C VAL A 116 11.09 -16.19 7.30
N SER A 117 11.71 -17.34 7.51
CA SER A 117 12.89 -17.77 6.77
C SER A 117 12.59 -18.04 5.28
N VAL A 118 11.58 -18.87 4.99
CA VAL A 118 11.24 -19.24 3.61
C VAL A 118 10.69 -18.04 2.85
N LEU A 119 9.72 -17.30 3.42
CA LEU A 119 9.17 -16.11 2.77
C LEU A 119 10.21 -15.00 2.65
N GLY A 120 11.05 -14.81 3.67
CA GLY A 120 12.12 -13.80 3.66
C GLY A 120 13.18 -14.08 2.60
N MET A 121 13.56 -15.35 2.44
CA MET A 121 14.47 -15.80 1.39
C MET A 121 13.84 -15.62 0.00
N ALA A 122 12.62 -16.09 -0.21
CA ALA A 122 11.90 -15.93 -1.46
C ALA A 122 11.71 -14.44 -1.83
N ALA A 123 11.38 -13.60 -0.85
CA ALA A 123 11.27 -12.15 -1.00
C ALA A 123 12.60 -11.52 -1.41
N THR A 124 13.69 -11.87 -0.73
CA THR A 124 15.03 -11.33 -1.02
C THR A 124 15.53 -11.75 -2.40
N ILE A 125 15.35 -13.01 -2.76
CA ILE A 125 15.68 -13.53 -4.10
C ILE A 125 14.83 -12.83 -5.16
N GLY A 126 13.51 -12.72 -4.94
CA GLY A 126 12.59 -12.05 -5.86
C GLY A 126 12.94 -10.58 -6.07
N LEU A 127 13.20 -9.83 -5.00
CA LEU A 127 13.64 -8.43 -5.07
C LEU A 127 14.99 -8.28 -5.78
N SER A 128 15.94 -9.17 -5.50
CA SER A 128 17.25 -9.15 -6.15
C SER A 128 17.14 -9.46 -7.65
N GLY A 129 16.32 -10.45 -8.02
CA GLY A 129 16.03 -10.78 -9.41
C GLY A 129 15.34 -9.63 -10.15
N LEU A 130 14.34 -8.98 -9.53
CA LEU A 130 13.69 -7.79 -10.08
C LEU A 130 14.67 -6.63 -10.26
N PHE A 131 15.56 -6.40 -9.29
CA PHE A 131 16.63 -5.41 -9.41
C PHE A 131 17.56 -5.71 -10.59
N MET A 132 17.96 -6.97 -10.78
CA MET A 132 18.79 -7.37 -11.93
C MET A 132 18.07 -7.18 -13.27
N LEU A 133 16.77 -7.45 -13.34
CA LEU A 133 15.96 -7.24 -14.53
C LEU A 133 15.77 -5.75 -14.83
N ASP A 134 15.46 -4.94 -13.82
CA ASP A 134 15.40 -3.47 -13.91
C ASP A 134 16.71 -2.94 -14.51
N ARG A 135 17.86 -3.42 -14.00
CA ARG A 135 19.18 -3.04 -14.52
C ARG A 135 19.45 -3.41 -15.97
N ARG A 136 18.79 -4.45 -16.48
CA ARG A 136 18.99 -4.95 -17.85
C ARG A 136 18.09 -4.25 -18.86
N TYR A 137 16.87 -3.87 -18.45
CA TYR A 137 15.85 -3.34 -19.36
C TYR A 137 15.63 -1.84 -19.24
N VAL A 138 16.09 -1.21 -18.15
CA VAL A 138 15.89 0.22 -17.91
C VAL A 138 17.22 0.95 -18.09
N ASP A 139 17.34 1.70 -19.18
CA ASP A 139 18.46 2.60 -19.42
C ASP A 139 18.36 3.80 -18.49
N SER A 140 19.40 4.01 -17.67
CA SER A 140 19.70 5.11 -16.73
C SER A 140 18.64 6.20 -16.48
N SER A 141 17.37 5.83 -16.30
CA SER A 141 16.31 6.74 -15.92
C SER A 141 16.47 6.96 -14.42
N PRO A 142 16.79 8.18 -13.99
CA PRO A 142 16.94 8.45 -12.57
C PRO A 142 15.59 8.21 -11.92
N LEU A 143 15.57 7.38 -10.89
CA LEU A 143 14.45 7.29 -9.99
C LEU A 143 14.11 8.71 -9.52
N PRO A 144 12.83 9.01 -9.29
CA PRO A 144 12.43 10.32 -8.83
C PRO A 144 12.70 10.45 -7.32
N LEU A 145 13.88 10.03 -6.85
CA LEU A 145 14.39 10.11 -5.48
C LEU A 145 14.56 11.56 -5.01
N GLY A 146 14.66 12.51 -5.95
CA GLY A 146 14.51 13.93 -5.66
C GLY A 146 13.16 14.31 -5.04
N LEU A 147 12.19 13.39 -5.01
CA LEU A 147 10.91 13.56 -4.32
C LEU A 147 10.96 13.14 -2.86
N LEU A 148 11.90 12.28 -2.44
CA LEU A 148 12.09 11.95 -1.02
C LEU A 148 12.54 13.17 -0.22
N SER A 149 13.34 14.05 -0.83
CA SER A 149 13.71 15.34 -0.20
C SER A 149 12.49 16.25 0.01
N GLN A 150 11.43 16.10 -0.80
CA GLN A 150 10.17 16.85 -0.66
C GLN A 150 9.30 16.33 0.49
N MET A 151 9.54 15.11 0.98
CA MET A 151 8.86 14.61 2.19
C MET A 151 9.26 15.39 3.45
N TRP A 152 10.44 16.03 3.44
CA TRP A 152 10.92 16.88 4.53
C TRP A 152 10.35 18.31 4.50
N ASN A 153 9.40 18.59 3.60
CA ASN A 153 8.69 19.87 3.57
C ASN A 153 7.70 19.99 4.75
N PRO A 154 7.54 21.19 5.36
CA PRO A 154 6.58 21.41 6.44
C PRO A 154 5.14 20.97 6.12
N TRP A 155 4.68 21.13 4.87
CA TRP A 155 3.35 20.65 4.45
C TRP A 155 3.24 19.13 4.53
N SER A 156 4.25 18.43 4.01
CA SER A 156 4.31 16.97 4.02
C SER A 156 4.33 16.44 5.46
N LEU A 157 5.22 16.99 6.30
CA LEU A 157 5.37 16.59 7.69
C LEU A 157 4.10 16.91 8.50
N GLY A 158 3.55 18.11 8.35
CA GLY A 158 2.34 18.55 9.04
C GLY A 158 1.13 17.68 8.72
N LEU A 159 0.93 17.31 7.46
CA LEU A 159 -0.12 16.37 7.06
C LEU A 159 0.16 14.96 7.62
N CYS A 160 1.37 14.45 7.45
CA CYS A 160 1.72 13.09 7.87
C CYS A 160 1.61 12.85 9.39
N ILE A 161 1.54 13.88 10.24
CA ILE A 161 1.28 13.73 11.68
C ILE A 161 -0.14 13.22 11.97
N LEU A 162 -1.12 13.52 11.11
CA LEU A 162 -2.54 13.27 11.39
C LEU A 162 -2.88 11.79 11.58
N PRO A 163 -2.39 10.82 10.78
CA PRO A 163 -2.68 9.41 11.00
C PRO A 163 -2.06 8.90 12.31
N PHE A 164 -0.89 9.41 12.71
CA PHE A 164 -0.31 9.10 14.02
C PHE A 164 -1.17 9.67 15.17
N ALA A 165 -1.64 10.91 15.02
CA ALA A 165 -2.57 11.52 15.98
C ALA A 165 -3.88 10.73 16.09
N ALA A 166 -4.40 10.19 14.99
CA ALA A 166 -5.57 9.32 14.98
C ALA A 166 -5.35 8.02 15.76
N VAL A 167 -4.19 7.36 15.55
CA VAL A 167 -3.80 6.15 16.30
C VAL A 167 -3.65 6.46 17.79
N LEU A 168 -2.91 7.53 18.14
CA LEU A 168 -2.73 7.94 19.53
C LEU A 168 -4.06 8.29 20.20
N GLY A 169 -4.93 9.04 19.50
CA GLY A 169 -6.25 9.37 20.00
C GLY A 169 -7.12 8.14 20.26
N ALA A 170 -7.14 7.20 19.32
CA ALA A 170 -7.82 5.90 19.50
C ALA A 170 -7.30 5.15 20.74
N ARG A 171 -5.97 5.15 20.95
CA ARG A 171 -5.37 4.53 22.13
C ARG A 171 -5.74 5.25 23.42
N THR A 172 -5.80 6.57 23.41
CA THR A 172 -6.20 7.37 24.57
C THR A 172 -7.64 7.08 25.01
N VAL A 173 -8.55 6.86 24.06
CA VAL A 173 -9.91 6.38 24.38
C VAL A 173 -9.88 5.02 25.04
N THR A 174 -9.22 4.04 24.42
CA THR A 174 -9.21 2.66 24.95
C THR A 174 -8.49 2.51 26.29
N ARG A 175 -7.54 3.39 26.61
CA ARG A 175 -6.72 3.32 27.83
C ARG A 175 -7.21 4.22 28.95
N PHE A 176 -7.70 5.41 28.61
CA PHE A 176 -8.01 6.46 29.58
C PHE A 176 -9.47 6.93 29.51
N GLY A 177 -10.29 6.40 28.60
CA GLY A 177 -11.69 6.84 28.41
C GLY A 177 -11.83 8.26 27.87
N ASN A 178 -10.76 8.88 27.39
CA ASN A 178 -10.75 10.27 26.96
C ASN A 178 -10.86 10.39 25.44
N ASN A 179 -11.99 10.92 24.96
CA ASN A 179 -12.31 11.07 23.54
C ASN A 179 -11.83 12.40 22.92
N VAL A 180 -11.33 13.34 23.72
CA VAL A 180 -10.91 14.68 23.27
C VAL A 180 -9.90 14.60 22.11
N PRO A 181 -8.85 13.75 22.14
CA PRO A 181 -7.89 13.70 21.04
C PRO A 181 -8.50 13.26 19.70
N ILE A 182 -9.45 12.31 19.71
CA ILE A 182 -10.13 11.87 18.48
C ILE A 182 -11.03 12.97 17.94
N LEU A 183 -11.78 13.66 18.80
CA LEU A 183 -12.61 14.79 18.38
C LEU A 183 -11.76 15.90 17.75
N ALA A 184 -10.57 16.19 18.31
CA ALA A 184 -9.62 17.13 17.72
C ALA A 184 -9.14 16.68 16.34
N VAL A 185 -8.82 15.39 16.15
CA VAL A 185 -8.46 14.83 14.84
C VAL A 185 -9.59 15.02 13.81
N LEU A 186 -10.85 14.78 14.19
CA LEU A 186 -12.01 14.97 13.29
C LEU A 186 -12.21 16.44 12.90
N VAL A 187 -12.01 17.38 13.83
CA VAL A 187 -12.04 18.82 13.54
C VAL A 187 -10.91 19.22 12.59
N ILE A 188 -9.70 18.70 12.79
CA ILE A 188 -8.56 18.96 11.89
C ILE A 188 -8.84 18.39 10.49
N ILE A 189 -9.44 17.20 10.39
CA ILE A 189 -9.87 16.61 9.12
C ILE A 189 -10.84 17.55 8.39
N ALA A 190 -11.88 18.03 9.07
CA ALA A 190 -12.83 18.98 8.49
C ALA A 190 -12.12 20.26 8.00
N GLY A 191 -11.18 20.79 8.79
CA GLY A 191 -10.34 21.92 8.41
C GLY A 191 -9.49 21.66 7.15
N ILE A 192 -8.90 20.47 7.01
CA ILE A 192 -8.14 20.08 5.81
C ILE A 192 -9.03 20.04 4.57
N VAL A 193 -10.26 19.54 4.69
CA VAL A 193 -11.22 19.51 3.57
C VAL A 193 -11.57 20.93 3.12
N VAL A 194 -11.91 21.81 4.07
CA VAL A 194 -12.24 23.21 3.78
C VAL A 194 -11.03 23.93 3.17
N ALA A 195 -9.84 23.76 3.74
CA ALA A 195 -8.60 24.36 3.25
C ALA A 195 -8.24 23.88 1.83
N GLY A 196 -8.44 22.59 1.54
CA GLY A 196 -8.22 22.03 0.21
C GLY A 196 -9.19 22.60 -0.83
N TYR A 197 -10.47 22.72 -0.49
CA TYR A 197 -11.48 23.34 -1.37
C TYR A 197 -11.22 24.83 -1.61
N ALA A 198 -10.91 25.58 -0.55
CA ALA A 198 -10.56 26.99 -0.62
C ALA A 198 -9.26 27.25 -1.40
N GLY A 199 -8.47 26.21 -1.70
CA GLY A 199 -7.21 26.32 -2.43
C GLY A 199 -6.04 26.80 -1.57
N LEU A 200 -6.14 26.68 -0.25
CA LEU A 200 -5.07 27.01 0.70
C LEU A 200 -3.96 25.95 0.71
N ILE A 201 -4.32 24.69 0.42
CA ILE A 201 -3.34 23.60 0.31
C ILE A 201 -2.70 23.65 -1.08
N PRO A 202 -1.35 23.72 -1.19
CA PRO A 202 -0.69 23.72 -2.48
C PRO A 202 -1.08 22.49 -3.29
N ARG A 203 -1.38 22.71 -4.57
CA ARG A 203 -1.90 21.71 -5.52
C ARG A 203 -1.17 20.37 -5.50
N ARG A 204 0.15 20.39 -5.29
CA ARG A 204 1.01 19.20 -5.24
C ARG A 204 0.74 18.28 -4.04
N TYR A 205 0.21 18.83 -2.93
CA TYR A 205 -0.05 18.09 -1.69
C TYR A 205 -1.49 17.60 -1.56
N LEU A 206 -2.38 17.88 -2.53
CA LEU A 206 -3.76 17.39 -2.49
C LEU A 206 -3.85 15.86 -2.46
N PRO A 207 -3.08 15.08 -3.26
CA PRO A 207 -3.08 13.63 -3.14
C PRO A 207 -2.66 13.15 -1.75
N LEU A 208 -1.64 13.80 -1.16
CA LEU A 208 -1.18 13.47 0.19
C LEU A 208 -2.24 13.82 1.25
N ALA A 209 -2.90 14.97 1.14
CA ALA A 209 -3.98 15.36 2.05
C ALA A 209 -5.14 14.35 2.01
N ILE A 210 -5.51 13.87 0.82
CA ILE A 210 -6.54 12.83 0.65
C ILE A 210 -6.09 11.53 1.31
N PHE A 211 -4.87 11.06 1.03
CA PHE A 211 -4.32 9.86 1.65
C PHE A 211 -4.31 9.96 3.18
N VAL A 212 -3.82 11.06 3.71
CA VAL A 212 -3.68 11.31 5.15
C VAL A 212 -5.03 11.35 5.84
N VAL A 213 -6.03 12.01 5.26
CA VAL A 213 -7.39 12.01 5.82
C VAL A 213 -8.00 10.61 5.75
N ALA A 214 -7.87 9.91 4.61
CA ALA A 214 -8.33 8.53 4.47
C ALA A 214 -7.71 7.63 5.55
N ALA A 215 -6.39 7.69 5.71
CA ALA A 215 -5.65 6.94 6.71
C ALA A 215 -6.09 7.27 8.13
N ALA A 216 -6.22 8.55 8.49
CA ALA A 216 -6.69 8.96 9.81
C ALA A 216 -8.13 8.49 10.09
N LEU A 217 -9.03 8.60 9.11
CA LEU A 217 -10.41 8.13 9.21
C LEU A 217 -10.49 6.59 9.35
N LEU A 218 -9.67 5.84 8.64
CA LEU A 218 -9.67 4.39 8.77
C LEU A 218 -9.04 3.93 10.09
N LEU A 219 -7.91 4.54 10.48
CA LEU A 219 -7.14 4.16 11.67
C LEU A 219 -7.83 4.53 12.98
N HIS A 220 -8.50 5.70 13.07
CA HIS A 220 -9.15 6.07 14.34
C HIS A 220 -10.20 5.04 14.75
N ASN A 221 -10.98 4.51 13.79
CA ASN A 221 -12.01 3.53 14.10
C ASN A 221 -11.42 2.12 14.26
N SER A 222 -10.53 1.72 13.35
CA SER A 222 -9.93 0.39 13.36
C SER A 222 -9.11 0.12 14.64
N VAL A 223 -8.32 1.09 15.09
CA VAL A 223 -7.50 0.96 16.31
C VAL A 223 -8.37 1.03 17.58
N LEU A 224 -9.42 1.85 17.59
CA LEU A 224 -10.31 2.04 18.73
C LEU A 224 -11.08 0.76 19.09
N ASN A 225 -11.53 -0.01 18.10
CA ASN A 225 -12.31 -1.22 18.34
C ASN A 225 -11.46 -2.35 18.94
N HIS A 226 -11.77 -2.87 20.12
CA HIS A 226 -10.95 -3.93 20.74
C HIS A 226 -10.94 -5.26 19.96
N VAL A 227 -12.04 -5.57 19.28
CA VAL A 227 -12.23 -6.82 18.52
C VAL A 227 -12.45 -6.49 17.04
N LEU A 228 -11.97 -7.36 16.15
CA LEU A 228 -12.27 -7.29 14.73
C LEU A 228 -13.74 -7.63 14.49
N ALA A 229 -14.55 -6.64 14.16
CA ALA A 229 -15.99 -6.80 13.99
C ALA A 229 -16.37 -7.63 12.73
N TRP A 230 -17.60 -8.14 12.72
CA TRP A 230 -18.21 -8.87 11.60
C TRP A 230 -17.35 -10.04 11.08
N ASP A 231 -17.09 -10.05 9.78
CA ASP A 231 -16.36 -11.12 9.10
C ASP A 231 -14.85 -11.04 9.33
N ALA A 232 -14.30 -9.89 9.72
CA ALA A 232 -12.87 -9.71 9.90
C ALA A 232 -12.28 -10.68 10.94
N SER A 233 -13.05 -11.07 11.97
CA SER A 233 -12.65 -12.13 12.91
C SER A 233 -12.48 -13.50 12.23
N LYS A 234 -13.36 -13.85 11.28
CA LYS A 234 -13.27 -15.10 10.52
C LYS A 234 -12.10 -15.05 9.53
N GLU A 235 -11.89 -13.91 8.89
CA GLU A 235 -10.78 -13.67 7.95
C GLU A 235 -9.44 -13.79 8.67
N LYS A 236 -9.30 -13.17 9.85
CA LYS A 236 -8.15 -13.34 10.73
C LYS A 236 -7.94 -14.80 11.12
N ARG A 237 -8.99 -15.55 11.44
CA ARG A 237 -8.87 -16.97 11.78
C ARG A 237 -8.30 -17.80 10.61
N LEU A 238 -8.72 -17.52 9.39
CA LEU A 238 -8.20 -18.18 8.19
C LEU A 238 -6.72 -17.86 7.97
N ALA A 239 -6.34 -16.58 8.03
CA ALA A 239 -4.94 -16.17 7.95
C ALA A 239 -4.09 -16.78 9.08
N GLN A 240 -4.62 -16.86 10.31
CA GLN A 240 -3.94 -17.49 11.43
C GLN A 240 -3.69 -18.98 11.17
N LEU A 241 -4.63 -19.68 10.54
CA LEU A 241 -4.44 -21.09 10.21
C LEU A 241 -3.30 -21.30 9.22
N VAL A 242 -3.15 -20.42 8.23
CA VAL A 242 -2.02 -20.46 7.28
C VAL A 242 -0.69 -20.29 8.01
N ILE A 243 -0.60 -19.31 8.93
CA ILE A 243 0.60 -19.10 9.75
C ILE A 243 0.90 -20.32 10.62
N THR A 244 -0.11 -20.88 11.30
CA THR A 244 0.06 -21.98 12.24
C THR A 244 0.45 -23.28 11.53
N ASN A 245 -0.22 -23.60 10.42
CA ASN A 245 0.06 -24.80 9.63
C ASN A 245 1.34 -24.64 8.81
N GLY A 246 1.75 -23.41 8.50
CA GLY A 246 2.87 -23.13 7.61
C GLY A 246 2.53 -23.26 6.12
N VAL A 247 1.30 -23.64 5.79
CA VAL A 247 0.77 -23.76 4.42
C VAL A 247 -0.69 -23.36 4.40
N TRP A 248 -1.12 -22.79 3.28
CA TRP A 248 -2.53 -22.61 2.97
C TRP A 248 -3.10 -23.90 2.40
N ASP A 249 -4.12 -24.42 3.08
CA ASP A 249 -4.91 -25.56 2.65
C ASP A 249 -6.26 -25.07 2.09
N PRO A 250 -6.52 -25.24 0.78
CA PRO A 250 -7.75 -24.80 0.15
C PRO A 250 -8.99 -25.60 0.60
N THR A 251 -8.80 -26.78 1.19
CA THR A 251 -9.90 -27.65 1.65
C THR A 251 -10.48 -27.21 3.00
N VAL A 252 -9.74 -26.38 3.74
CA VAL A 252 -10.19 -25.83 5.02
C VAL A 252 -11.44 -24.99 4.83
N GLY A 253 -12.43 -25.26 5.68
CA GLY A 253 -13.64 -24.45 5.71
C GLY A 253 -14.53 -24.69 4.51
N GLY A 254 -14.67 -25.91 3.99
CA GLY A 254 -15.77 -26.37 3.11
C GLY A 254 -16.51 -25.29 2.30
N LYS A 255 -17.78 -25.00 2.63
CA LYS A 255 -18.64 -23.98 1.95
C LYS A 255 -18.23 -22.51 2.18
N TRP A 256 -17.17 -22.25 2.93
CA TRP A 256 -16.75 -20.90 3.31
C TRP A 256 -15.92 -20.29 2.18
N MET A 257 -16.59 -19.65 1.22
CA MET A 257 -15.97 -19.00 0.04
C MET A 257 -14.86 -17.98 0.34
N LYS A 258 -14.64 -17.59 1.61
CA LYS A 258 -13.59 -16.68 2.03
C LYS A 258 -12.18 -17.29 1.98
N ASN A 259 -12.05 -18.61 2.13
CA ASN A 259 -10.74 -19.29 2.10
C ASN A 259 -10.08 -19.24 0.70
N ALA A 260 -10.85 -18.96 -0.35
CA ALA A 260 -10.34 -18.79 -1.71
C ALA A 260 -9.75 -17.40 -1.99
N MET A 261 -9.91 -16.43 -1.07
CA MET A 261 -9.46 -15.05 -1.29
C MET A 261 -7.98 -14.93 -0.92
N LEU A 262 -7.10 -14.81 -1.93
CA LEU A 262 -5.65 -14.75 -1.74
C LEU A 262 -5.20 -13.57 -0.87
N ARG A 263 -5.95 -12.46 -0.89
CA ARG A 263 -5.74 -11.34 0.03
C ARG A 263 -5.84 -11.77 1.49
N ILE A 264 -6.82 -12.63 1.82
CA ILE A 264 -7.01 -13.10 3.19
C ILE A 264 -5.92 -14.07 3.57
N VAL A 265 -5.77 -15.15 2.78
CA VAL A 265 -4.99 -16.32 3.18
C VAL A 265 -3.50 -16.23 2.85
N LEU A 266 -3.08 -15.31 1.97
CA LEU A 266 -1.67 -15.16 1.61
C LEU A 266 -1.13 -13.78 2.01
N LEU A 267 -1.82 -12.69 1.62
CA LEU A 267 -1.30 -11.34 1.81
C LEU A 267 -1.18 -10.97 3.30
N HIS A 268 -2.23 -11.16 4.10
CA HIS A 268 -2.15 -10.86 5.54
C HIS A 268 -1.05 -11.67 6.27
N PRO A 269 -0.93 -13.01 6.06
CA PRO A 269 0.18 -13.76 6.61
C PRO A 269 1.56 -13.27 6.18
N ILE A 270 1.76 -12.92 4.90
CA ILE A 270 3.04 -12.38 4.41
C ILE A 270 3.41 -11.10 5.16
N TYR A 271 2.49 -10.14 5.25
CA TYR A 271 2.74 -8.89 5.96
C TYR A 271 2.98 -9.11 7.46
N ALA A 272 2.17 -9.95 8.10
CA ALA A 272 2.31 -10.25 9.53
C ALA A 272 3.65 -10.92 9.85
N LEU A 273 4.04 -11.96 9.08
CA LEU A 273 5.26 -12.73 9.31
C LEU A 273 6.51 -11.92 8.99
N LEU A 274 6.57 -11.26 7.83
CA LEU A 274 7.77 -10.54 7.41
C LEU A 274 7.98 -9.25 8.18
N SER A 275 6.91 -8.62 8.67
CA SER A 275 6.99 -7.37 9.44
C SER A 275 7.00 -7.58 10.95
N ASP A 276 6.82 -8.82 11.43
CA ASP A 276 6.61 -9.16 12.85
C ASP A 276 5.48 -8.36 13.51
N ILE A 277 4.35 -8.26 12.80
CA ILE A 277 3.16 -7.59 13.33
C ILE A 277 2.16 -8.67 13.71
N PRO A 278 1.66 -8.69 14.97
CA PRO A 278 0.58 -9.59 15.33
C PRO A 278 -0.60 -9.41 14.36
N LEU A 279 -1.18 -10.51 13.88
CA LEU A 279 -2.18 -10.47 12.81
C LEU A 279 -3.38 -9.53 13.11
N THR A 280 -3.76 -9.39 14.38
CA THR A 280 -4.76 -8.40 14.81
C THR A 280 -4.37 -6.97 14.43
N TRP A 281 -3.10 -6.60 14.66
CA TRP A 281 -2.58 -5.28 14.37
C TRP A 281 -2.37 -5.09 12.87
N GLU A 282 -1.97 -6.12 12.13
CA GLU A 282 -1.90 -6.05 10.66
C GLU A 282 -3.28 -5.69 10.07
N PHE A 283 -4.35 -6.37 10.49
CA PHE A 283 -5.72 -6.03 10.09
C PHE A 283 -6.14 -4.64 10.54
N LYS A 284 -5.60 -4.14 11.66
CA LYS A 284 -5.98 -2.85 12.23
C LYS A 284 -5.22 -1.66 11.65
N THR A 285 -4.00 -1.86 11.17
CA THR A 285 -3.12 -0.77 10.75
C THR A 285 -2.71 -0.91 9.30
N VAL A 286 -2.04 -2.00 8.94
CA VAL A 286 -1.50 -2.22 7.60
C VAL A 286 -2.61 -2.30 6.56
N SER A 287 -3.57 -3.21 6.73
CA SER A 287 -4.65 -3.37 5.75
C SER A 287 -5.47 -2.09 5.51
N PRO A 288 -5.87 -1.32 6.54
CA PRO A 288 -6.55 -0.04 6.35
C PRO A 288 -5.67 1.02 5.71
N LEU A 289 -4.36 1.06 6.02
CA LEU A 289 -3.41 1.95 5.34
C LEU A 289 -3.26 1.63 3.85
N LEU A 290 -3.26 0.35 3.46
CA LEU A 290 -3.29 -0.04 2.06
C LEU A 290 -4.56 0.48 1.36
N PHE A 291 -5.72 0.39 2.02
CA PHE A 291 -6.98 0.90 1.47
C PHE A 291 -7.05 2.44 1.40
N ALA A 292 -6.30 3.15 2.25
CA ALA A 292 -6.24 4.62 2.24
C ALA A 292 -5.73 5.21 0.90
N PHE A 293 -5.12 4.40 0.03
CA PHE A 293 -4.75 4.80 -1.33
C PHE A 293 -5.92 4.79 -2.32
N ALA A 294 -7.03 4.10 -2.04
CA ALA A 294 -8.17 4.02 -2.95
C ALA A 294 -8.81 5.40 -3.24
N PRO A 295 -9.04 6.29 -2.25
CA PRO A 295 -9.51 7.65 -2.52
C PRO A 295 -8.52 8.51 -3.32
N VAL A 296 -7.21 8.22 -3.22
CA VAL A 296 -6.17 8.92 -4.00
C VAL A 296 -6.24 8.52 -5.47
N ALA A 297 -6.43 7.22 -5.76
CA ALA A 297 -6.69 6.74 -7.10
C ALA A 297 -7.99 7.33 -7.66
N ALA A 298 -9.08 7.31 -6.87
CA ALA A 298 -10.35 7.92 -7.24
C ALA A 298 -10.20 9.42 -7.58
N PHE A 299 -9.44 10.16 -6.78
CA PHE A 299 -9.13 11.57 -7.06
C PHE A 299 -8.50 11.78 -8.43
N LYS A 300 -7.53 10.96 -8.82
CA LYS A 300 -6.90 11.03 -10.14
C LYS A 300 -7.88 10.73 -11.26
N CYS A 301 -8.72 9.70 -11.10
CA CYS A 301 -9.79 9.40 -12.06
C CYS A 301 -10.75 10.59 -12.22
N TYR A 302 -11.18 11.20 -11.11
CA TYR A 302 -12.11 12.32 -11.13
C TYR A 302 -11.51 13.58 -11.76
N GLN A 303 -10.20 13.78 -11.68
CA GLN A 303 -9.54 14.92 -12.34
C GLN A 303 -9.65 14.93 -13.86
N VAL A 304 -9.96 13.78 -14.48
CA VAL A 304 -10.19 13.68 -15.93
C VAL A 304 -11.60 14.15 -16.29
N VAL A 305 -12.56 14.07 -15.37
CA VAL A 305 -13.98 14.36 -15.62
C VAL A 305 -14.38 15.74 -15.12
N VAL A 306 -13.87 16.16 -13.96
CA VAL A 306 -14.24 17.41 -13.29
C VAL A 306 -13.01 18.24 -12.94
N ASN A 307 -13.22 19.53 -12.68
CA ASN A 307 -12.12 20.39 -12.24
C ASN A 307 -11.53 19.90 -10.90
N ARG A 308 -10.29 20.29 -10.63
CA ARG A 308 -9.51 19.81 -9.47
C ARG A 308 -10.19 20.01 -8.11
N ARG A 309 -10.91 21.13 -7.90
CA ARG A 309 -11.59 21.41 -6.63
C ARG A 309 -12.75 20.45 -6.43
N LEU A 310 -13.53 20.22 -7.48
CA LEU A 310 -14.62 19.24 -7.47
C LEU A 310 -14.06 17.82 -7.33
N ALA A 311 -13.00 17.46 -8.06
CA ALA A 311 -12.35 16.14 -7.93
C ALA A 311 -11.88 15.88 -6.49
N PHE A 312 -11.32 16.91 -5.84
CA PHE A 312 -10.93 16.84 -4.43
C PHE A 312 -12.14 16.53 -3.55
N LEU A 313 -13.22 17.31 -3.64
CA LEU A 313 -14.46 17.06 -2.88
C LEU A 313 -15.10 15.70 -3.20
N SER A 314 -15.10 15.28 -4.47
CA SER A 314 -15.61 13.98 -4.91
C SER A 314 -14.86 12.82 -4.27
N ALA A 315 -13.56 12.96 -3.99
CA ALA A 315 -12.81 11.97 -3.23
C ALA A 315 -13.24 11.91 -1.76
N PHE A 316 -13.64 13.03 -1.16
CA PHE A 316 -14.13 13.09 0.23
C PHE A 316 -15.53 12.55 0.43
N LEU A 317 -16.38 12.61 -0.60
CA LEU A 317 -17.75 12.11 -0.50
C LEU A 317 -17.84 10.65 0.00
N PRO A 318 -17.13 9.66 -0.58
CA PRO A 318 -17.15 8.30 -0.03
C PRO A 318 -16.46 8.24 1.34
N MET A 319 -15.44 9.06 1.60
CA MET A 319 -14.70 9.05 2.87
C MET A 319 -15.54 9.53 4.06
N SER A 320 -16.53 10.42 3.83
CA SER A 320 -17.44 10.91 4.87
C SER A 320 -18.59 9.94 5.19
N MET A 321 -18.76 8.88 4.41
CA MET A 321 -19.81 7.89 4.64
C MET A 321 -19.42 6.94 5.76
N PHE A 322 -20.39 6.60 6.61
CA PHE A 322 -20.23 5.63 7.70
C PHE A 322 -19.55 4.32 7.26
N ALA A 323 -19.92 3.82 6.07
CA ALA A 323 -19.34 2.60 5.54
C ALA A 323 -17.80 2.68 5.36
N PHE A 324 -17.25 3.84 5.02
CA PHE A 324 -15.81 3.99 4.77
C PHE A 324 -15.00 3.80 6.05
N PHE A 325 -15.26 4.62 7.07
CA PHE A 325 -14.46 4.59 8.29
C PHE A 325 -14.93 3.54 9.29
N THR A 326 -16.16 3.03 9.22
CA THR A 326 -16.64 2.01 10.17
C THR A 326 -16.56 0.58 9.63
N VAL A 327 -16.97 0.34 8.39
CA VAL A 327 -17.02 -1.01 7.82
C VAL A 327 -15.74 -1.34 7.07
N LEU A 328 -15.30 -0.49 6.13
CA LEU A 328 -14.12 -0.73 5.30
C LEU A 328 -12.79 -0.58 6.08
N SER A 329 -12.82 0.01 7.27
CA SER A 329 -11.65 0.07 8.17
C SER A 329 -11.28 -1.26 8.80
N VAL A 330 -12.19 -2.25 8.80
CA VAL A 330 -11.91 -3.60 9.35
C VAL A 330 -12.16 -4.72 8.33
N ASN A 331 -13.01 -4.48 7.31
CA ASN A 331 -13.31 -5.46 6.27
C ASN A 331 -12.22 -5.40 5.17
N SER A 332 -11.21 -6.26 5.29
CA SER A 332 -10.06 -6.25 4.40
C SER A 332 -10.39 -6.73 2.99
N ARG A 333 -11.29 -7.69 2.82
CA ARG A 333 -11.67 -8.21 1.49
C ARG A 333 -12.36 -7.18 0.61
N THR A 334 -13.38 -6.49 1.14
CA THR A 334 -14.15 -5.50 0.38
C THR A 334 -13.30 -4.27 0.09
N SER A 335 -12.54 -3.80 1.09
CA SER A 335 -11.60 -2.68 0.90
C SER A 335 -10.51 -3.01 -0.13
N GLY A 336 -9.95 -4.21 -0.10
CA GLY A 336 -8.99 -4.68 -1.10
C GLY A 336 -9.55 -4.70 -2.52
N ALA A 337 -10.77 -5.24 -2.69
CA ALA A 337 -11.42 -5.24 -4.00
C ALA A 337 -11.72 -3.84 -4.52
N LEU A 338 -12.18 -2.93 -3.65
CA LEU A 338 -12.41 -1.52 -4.01
C LEU A 338 -11.10 -0.79 -4.36
N LEU A 339 -10.00 -1.07 -3.66
CA LEU A 339 -8.68 -0.54 -4.02
C LEU A 339 -8.31 -0.97 -5.45
N PHE A 340 -8.38 -2.27 -5.75
CA PHE A 340 -8.08 -2.78 -7.09
C PHE A 340 -9.04 -2.24 -8.16
N LEU A 341 -10.32 -2.04 -7.84
CA LEU A 341 -11.26 -1.38 -8.73
C LEU A 341 -10.83 0.06 -9.05
N MET A 342 -10.43 0.84 -8.04
CA MET A 342 -9.95 2.21 -8.27
C MET A 342 -8.64 2.24 -9.07
N LEU A 343 -7.75 1.26 -8.87
CA LEU A 343 -6.52 1.13 -9.66
C LEU A 343 -6.81 0.71 -11.11
N ALA A 344 -7.79 -0.16 -11.34
CA ALA A 344 -8.26 -0.48 -12.69
C ALA A 344 -8.86 0.77 -13.36
N GLY A 345 -9.71 1.53 -12.65
CA GLY A 345 -10.20 2.83 -13.13
C GLY A 345 -9.07 3.80 -13.46
N LEU A 346 -8.02 3.85 -12.62
CA LEU A 346 -6.85 4.69 -12.86
C LEU A 346 -6.16 4.35 -14.18
N THR A 347 -5.98 3.06 -14.49
CA THR A 347 -5.42 2.64 -15.79
C THR A 347 -6.26 3.09 -16.98
N VAL A 348 -7.59 3.08 -16.87
CA VAL A 348 -8.49 3.52 -17.95
C VAL A 348 -8.38 5.03 -18.17
N THR A 349 -8.29 5.81 -17.09
CA THR A 349 -8.20 7.27 -17.17
C THR A 349 -6.80 7.79 -17.50
N ASP A 350 -5.79 6.93 -17.42
CA ASP A 350 -4.42 7.26 -17.74
C ASP A 350 -4.16 7.13 -19.25
N SER A 351 -4.15 8.27 -19.94
CA SER A 351 -3.95 8.35 -21.39
C SER A 351 -2.50 8.37 -21.87
N VAL A 352 -1.52 8.37 -20.96
CA VAL A 352 -0.09 8.50 -21.31
C VAL A 352 0.61 7.13 -21.29
N ILE A 353 0.00 6.09 -20.71
CA ILE A 353 0.56 4.71 -20.75
C ILE A 353 0.34 4.14 -22.16
N GLU A 354 1.32 3.42 -22.68
CA GLU A 354 1.16 2.65 -23.92
C GLU A 354 -0.03 1.66 -23.79
N TYR A 355 -0.85 1.57 -24.83
CA TYR A 355 -2.06 0.73 -24.85
C TYR A 355 -1.82 -0.72 -24.40
N ARG A 356 -0.68 -1.31 -24.78
CA ARG A 356 -0.29 -2.67 -24.36
C ARG A 356 -0.15 -2.76 -22.83
N ASN A 357 0.63 -1.86 -22.23
CA ASN A 357 0.91 -1.86 -20.80
C ASN A 357 -0.32 -1.46 -19.98
N GLN A 358 -1.13 -0.54 -20.52
CA GLN A 358 -2.44 -0.18 -19.96
C GLN A 358 -3.34 -1.42 -19.84
N ARG A 359 -3.44 -2.24 -20.90
CA ARG A 359 -4.22 -3.49 -20.86
C ARG A 359 -3.67 -4.50 -19.86
N ILE A 360 -2.35 -4.68 -19.81
CA ILE A 360 -1.71 -5.58 -18.84
C ILE A 360 -2.09 -5.17 -17.40
N LEU A 361 -1.91 -3.90 -17.05
CA LEU A 361 -2.22 -3.39 -15.71
C LEU A 361 -3.71 -3.43 -15.41
N PHE A 362 -4.57 -3.07 -16.35
CA PHE A 362 -6.01 -3.14 -16.19
C PHE A 362 -6.46 -4.58 -15.89
N THR A 363 -6.02 -5.56 -16.69
CA THR A 363 -6.32 -6.97 -16.45
C THR A 363 -5.76 -7.46 -15.13
N LEU A 364 -4.53 -7.06 -14.78
CA LEU A 364 -3.90 -7.41 -13.51
C LEU A 364 -4.72 -6.90 -12.32
N PHE A 365 -5.21 -5.66 -12.36
CA PHE A 365 -6.02 -5.09 -11.27
C PHE A 365 -7.43 -5.65 -11.23
N LEU A 366 -8.07 -5.94 -12.36
CA LEU A 366 -9.33 -6.69 -12.35
C LEU A 366 -9.15 -8.08 -11.74
N PHE A 367 -8.05 -8.76 -12.03
CA PHE A 367 -7.74 -10.03 -11.40
C PHE A 367 -7.52 -9.88 -9.89
N GLY A 368 -6.80 -8.83 -9.46
CA GLY A 368 -6.63 -8.45 -8.07
C GLY A 368 -7.94 -8.22 -7.32
N MET A 369 -8.92 -7.60 -7.97
CA MET A 369 -10.27 -7.44 -7.45
C MET A 369 -10.95 -8.79 -7.21
N ILE A 370 -10.88 -9.71 -8.17
CA ILE A 370 -11.49 -11.06 -8.09
C ILE A 370 -10.91 -11.86 -6.92
N ILE A 371 -9.60 -11.96 -6.84
CA ILE A 371 -8.91 -12.73 -5.78
C ILE A 371 -9.00 -12.04 -4.40
N SER A 372 -9.41 -10.78 -4.35
CA SER A 372 -9.74 -10.07 -3.11
C SER A 372 -11.20 -10.27 -2.69
N HIS A 373 -12.17 -10.24 -3.64
CA HIS A 373 -13.59 -10.41 -3.34
C HIS A 373 -14.45 -10.79 -4.57
N TYR A 374 -14.91 -12.04 -4.64
CA TYR A 374 -15.73 -12.55 -5.75
C TYR A 374 -17.02 -11.72 -6.03
N ALA A 375 -17.76 -11.29 -5.00
CA ALA A 375 -19.05 -10.61 -5.22
C ALA A 375 -18.90 -9.23 -5.87
N VAL A 376 -17.83 -8.50 -5.57
CA VAL A 376 -17.58 -7.19 -6.20
C VAL A 376 -17.32 -7.40 -7.69
N SER A 377 -16.62 -8.46 -8.05
CA SER A 377 -16.37 -8.82 -9.45
C SER A 377 -17.66 -9.16 -10.21
N TYR A 378 -18.62 -9.85 -9.59
CA TYR A 378 -19.93 -10.08 -10.21
C TYR A 378 -20.70 -8.78 -10.44
N ILE A 379 -20.69 -7.85 -9.47
CA ILE A 379 -21.35 -6.54 -9.64
C ILE A 379 -20.72 -5.77 -10.79
N VAL A 380 -19.38 -5.74 -10.87
CA VAL A 380 -18.66 -5.05 -11.94
C VAL A 380 -18.92 -5.71 -13.29
N LEU A 381 -18.96 -7.04 -13.36
CA LEU A 381 -19.30 -7.77 -14.58
C LEU A 381 -20.71 -7.41 -15.07
N ILE A 382 -21.70 -7.36 -14.17
CA ILE A 382 -23.07 -6.97 -14.51
C ILE A 382 -23.13 -5.51 -14.94
N ALA A 383 -22.37 -4.62 -14.30
CA ALA A 383 -22.37 -3.19 -14.64
C ALA A 383 -21.59 -2.85 -15.92
N SER A 384 -20.82 -3.80 -16.47
CA SER A 384 -20.00 -3.60 -17.69
C SER A 384 -20.57 -4.27 -18.93
N GLY A 385 -21.62 -5.09 -18.79
CA GLY A 385 -22.50 -5.52 -19.88
C GLY A 385 -23.67 -4.58 -20.02
#